data_AF-A0A6B8VLC8-F1
#
_entry.id   AF-A0A6B8VLC8-F1
#
_cell.length_a   1.000
_cell.length_b   1.000
_cell.length_c   1.000
_cell.angle_alpha   90.00
_cell.angle_beta   90.00
_cell.angle_gamma   90.00
#
_symmetry.space_group_name_H-M   'P 1'
#
loop_
_entity.id
_entity.type
_entity.pdbx_description
1 polymer ?
#
loop_
_entity_poly.entity_id
_entity_poly.type
_entity_poly.pdbx_seq_one_letter_code
_entity_poly.pdbx_strand_id
1 'polypeptide(L)'
;MNRRLALLLAVPLLTSCTVEDVTSVLGPRPNPQVAALADRAASDAAVLSGGQAELRARHAEELSAEITRLCGTHADGTVPESCAFEAEATALPEVNINDSLALTLKATVPAESHALAIRQAVDLAAEAPADLPTRVELGTDADTARELLVREYATAWGLGVARAYLDPARRDSVDELLDAHEVRIRILREVLSPYGEVPVAEPGYELAGISEPVDAAGAEELVTRLEEDLVRTWLAAAVSATAGPWREFAVRGTAEVETAAQAHVGG
;
A
#
# COMPACT_ATOMS: atom_id res chain seq x y z
N MET A 1 -34.54 -28.94 80.16
CA MET A 1 -33.13 -28.51 80.02
C MET A 1 -32.41 -29.61 79.26
N ASN A 2 -31.85 -29.48 78.05
CA ASN A 2 -31.37 -28.33 77.29
C ASN A 2 -31.50 -28.64 75.78
N ARG A 3 -32.05 -27.69 74.99
CA ARG A 3 -32.04 -27.72 73.52
C ARG A 3 -30.75 -27.07 73.03
N ARG A 4 -29.92 -27.81 72.28
CA ARG A 4 -28.73 -27.27 71.60
C ARG A 4 -29.16 -26.61 70.29
N LEU A 5 -28.90 -25.31 70.15
CA LEU A 5 -29.01 -24.59 68.87
C LEU A 5 -27.61 -24.56 68.23
N ALA A 6 -27.48 -25.13 67.03
CA ALA A 6 -26.29 -24.98 66.20
C ALA A 6 -26.49 -23.76 65.29
N LEU A 7 -25.60 -22.76 65.40
CA LEU A 7 -25.52 -21.64 64.46
C LEU A 7 -24.81 -22.13 63.19
N LEU A 8 -25.54 -22.16 62.07
CA LEU A 8 -24.99 -22.28 60.73
C LEU A 8 -24.49 -20.90 60.28
N LEU A 9 -23.17 -20.73 60.23
CA LEU A 9 -22.51 -19.60 59.58
C LEU A 9 -22.62 -19.79 58.06
N ALA A 10 -23.52 -19.05 57.43
CA ALA A 10 -23.55 -18.89 55.98
C ALA A 10 -22.44 -17.90 55.57
N VAL A 11 -21.35 -18.43 55.00
CA VAL A 11 -20.31 -17.64 54.34
C VAL A 11 -20.82 -17.29 52.95
N PRO A 12 -20.93 -16.00 52.57
CA PRO A 12 -21.25 -15.64 51.20
C PRO A 12 -20.00 -15.91 50.35
N LEU A 13 -20.12 -16.82 49.39
CA LEU A 13 -19.14 -16.99 48.31
C LEU A 13 -19.19 -15.73 47.44
N LEU A 14 -18.37 -14.74 47.77
CA LEU A 14 -18.04 -13.65 46.86
C LEU A 14 -17.21 -14.26 45.73
N THR A 15 -17.86 -14.58 44.61
CA THR A 15 -17.19 -14.87 43.34
C THR A 15 -16.40 -13.62 42.96
N SER A 16 -15.08 -13.66 43.10
CA SER A 16 -14.18 -12.60 42.68
C SER A 16 -14.24 -12.48 41.16
N CYS A 17 -14.86 -11.41 40.65
CA CYS A 17 -14.50 -10.92 39.31
C CYS A 17 -13.06 -10.43 39.42
N THR A 18 -12.10 -11.22 38.94
CA THR A 18 -10.71 -10.77 38.86
C THR A 18 -10.64 -9.64 37.84
N VAL A 19 -9.68 -8.74 38.02
CA VAL A 19 -9.49 -7.62 37.09
C VAL A 19 -9.19 -8.14 35.67
N GLU A 20 -8.57 -9.32 35.55
CA GLU A 20 -8.33 -10.02 34.29
C GLU A 20 -9.62 -10.36 33.51
N ASP A 21 -10.70 -10.80 34.20
CA ASP A 21 -12.00 -11.06 33.56
C ASP A 21 -12.67 -9.76 33.07
N VAL A 22 -12.39 -8.64 33.72
CA VAL A 22 -12.92 -7.33 33.29
C VAL A 22 -12.11 -6.78 32.12
N THR A 23 -10.79 -6.95 32.10
CA THR A 23 -9.93 -6.51 30.99
C THR A 23 -10.10 -7.37 29.74
N SER A 24 -10.40 -8.66 29.86
CA SER A 24 -10.74 -9.49 28.70
C SER A 24 -12.08 -9.08 28.06
N VAL A 25 -13.04 -8.58 28.87
CA VAL A 25 -14.36 -8.15 28.40
C VAL A 25 -14.36 -6.70 27.90
N LEU A 26 -13.62 -5.79 28.53
CA LEU A 26 -13.63 -4.34 28.27
C LEU A 26 -12.37 -3.79 27.59
N GLY A 27 -11.35 -4.62 27.38
CA GLY A 27 -10.09 -4.21 26.75
C GLY A 27 -10.22 -3.92 25.25
N PRO A 28 -9.18 -3.32 24.63
CA PRO A 28 -9.14 -3.12 23.19
C PRO A 28 -9.21 -4.48 22.48
N ARG A 29 -9.81 -4.47 21.28
CA ARG A 29 -10.01 -5.67 20.46
C ARG A 29 -9.41 -5.48 19.07
N PRO A 30 -9.05 -6.57 18.38
CA PRO A 30 -8.59 -6.49 17.01
C PRO A 30 -9.61 -5.76 16.15
N ASN A 31 -9.15 -4.83 15.31
CA ASN A 31 -10.05 -4.18 14.36
C ASN A 31 -10.57 -5.24 13.38
N PRO A 32 -11.90 -5.46 13.29
CA PRO A 32 -12.44 -6.59 12.54
C PRO A 32 -12.22 -6.46 11.03
N GLN A 33 -12.09 -5.24 10.50
CA GLN A 33 -11.84 -5.04 9.07
C GLN A 33 -10.39 -5.33 8.69
N VAL A 34 -9.43 -4.96 9.55
CA VAL A 34 -8.02 -5.31 9.34
C VAL A 34 -7.80 -6.81 9.59
N ALA A 35 -8.46 -7.39 10.59
CA ALA A 35 -8.45 -8.83 10.85
C ALA A 35 -8.97 -9.64 9.65
N ALA A 36 -10.10 -9.23 9.05
CA ALA A 36 -10.64 -9.90 7.86
C ALA A 36 -9.68 -9.85 6.66
N LEU A 37 -8.93 -8.76 6.50
CA LEU A 37 -7.87 -8.69 5.48
C LEU A 37 -6.71 -9.64 5.79
N ALA A 38 -6.31 -9.74 7.07
CA ALA A 38 -5.23 -10.62 7.51
C ALA A 38 -5.60 -12.10 7.28
N ASP A 39 -6.80 -12.51 7.71
CA ASP A 39 -7.34 -13.85 7.49
C ASP A 39 -7.43 -14.17 6.00
N ARG A 40 -7.87 -13.21 5.18
CA ARG A 40 -7.91 -13.37 3.72
C ARG A 40 -6.51 -13.57 3.15
N ALA A 41 -5.53 -12.79 3.58
CA ALA A 41 -4.14 -12.93 3.14
C ALA A 41 -3.54 -14.28 3.55
N ALA A 42 -3.79 -14.75 4.77
CA ALA A 42 -3.37 -16.08 5.22
C ALA A 42 -4.05 -17.20 4.40
N SER A 43 -5.35 -17.05 4.11
CA SER A 43 -6.11 -17.99 3.28
C SER A 43 -5.58 -18.04 1.84
N ASP A 44 -5.24 -16.88 1.26
CA ASP A 44 -4.63 -16.80 -0.07
C ASP A 44 -3.26 -17.51 -0.08
N ALA A 45 -2.42 -17.24 0.92
CA ALA A 45 -1.08 -17.82 1.04
C ALA A 45 -1.09 -19.35 1.14
N ALA A 46 -2.12 -19.92 1.78
CA ALA A 46 -2.29 -21.36 1.93
C ALA A 46 -2.63 -22.09 0.61
N VAL A 47 -3.14 -21.38 -0.39
CA VAL A 47 -3.59 -21.94 -1.68
C VAL A 47 -2.65 -21.59 -2.83
N LEU A 48 -2.07 -20.38 -2.81
CA LEU A 48 -1.11 -19.92 -3.82
C LEU A 48 0.22 -20.68 -3.71
N SER A 49 1.13 -20.41 -4.65
CA SER A 49 2.47 -21.02 -4.66
C SER A 49 3.55 -20.01 -5.06
N GLY A 50 4.81 -20.33 -4.76
CA GLY A 50 5.97 -19.49 -5.11
C GLY A 50 5.90 -18.10 -4.47
N GLY A 51 6.39 -17.09 -5.20
CA GLY A 51 6.46 -15.71 -4.73
C GLY A 51 5.09 -15.11 -4.32
N GLN A 52 4.00 -15.55 -4.96
CA GLN A 52 2.65 -15.08 -4.59
C GLN A 52 2.20 -15.61 -3.22
N ALA A 53 2.55 -16.84 -2.86
CA ALA A 53 2.27 -17.36 -1.53
C ALA A 53 3.08 -16.62 -0.46
N GLU A 54 4.38 -16.41 -0.72
CA GLU A 54 5.27 -15.65 0.17
C GLU A 54 4.81 -14.20 0.35
N LEU A 55 4.37 -13.56 -0.74
CA LEU A 55 3.78 -12.22 -0.71
C LEU A 55 2.54 -12.18 0.20
N ARG A 56 1.60 -13.11 0.03
CA ARG A 56 0.37 -13.11 0.82
C ARG A 56 0.62 -13.49 2.28
N ALA A 57 1.60 -14.35 2.57
CA ALA A 57 2.02 -14.64 3.93
C ALA A 57 2.57 -13.37 4.62
N ARG A 58 3.48 -12.64 3.96
CA ARG A 58 3.99 -11.36 4.45
C ARG A 58 2.86 -10.35 4.69
N HIS A 59 1.90 -10.25 3.77
CA HIS A 59 0.75 -9.37 3.92
C HIS A 59 -0.07 -9.70 5.18
N ALA A 60 -0.28 -10.98 5.49
CA ALA A 60 -0.99 -11.41 6.70
C ALA A 60 -0.22 -11.02 7.98
N GLU A 61 1.11 -11.15 7.97
CA GLU A 61 1.96 -10.75 9.09
C GLU A 61 1.94 -9.23 9.31
N GLU A 62 2.05 -8.43 8.25
CA GLU A 62 1.97 -6.97 8.31
C GLU A 62 0.62 -6.49 8.87
N LEU A 63 -0.49 -7.10 8.44
CA LEU A 63 -1.83 -6.78 8.94
C LEU A 63 -2.01 -7.21 10.40
N SER A 64 -1.39 -8.31 10.82
CA SER A 64 -1.38 -8.75 12.22
C SER A 64 -0.58 -7.78 13.11
N ALA A 65 0.55 -7.28 12.60
CA ALA A 65 1.32 -6.23 13.26
C ALA A 65 0.54 -4.90 13.32
N GLU A 66 -0.21 -4.57 12.27
CA GLU A 66 -1.09 -3.39 12.24
C GLU A 66 -2.23 -3.49 13.25
N ILE A 67 -2.86 -4.66 13.40
CA ILE A 67 -3.85 -4.92 14.45
C ILE A 67 -3.27 -4.64 15.83
N THR A 68 -2.05 -5.16 16.08
CA THR A 68 -1.32 -4.92 17.33
C THR A 68 -1.09 -3.42 17.55
N ARG A 69 -0.66 -2.70 16.51
CA ARG A 69 -0.44 -1.24 16.56
C ARG A 69 -1.72 -0.48 16.89
N LEU A 70 -2.85 -0.85 16.29
CA LEU A 70 -4.15 -0.22 16.53
C LEU A 70 -4.66 -0.46 17.95
N CYS A 71 -4.40 -1.63 18.52
CA CYS A 71 -4.75 -1.94 19.91
C CYS A 71 -3.89 -1.21 20.93
N GLY A 72 -2.71 -0.73 20.53
CA GLY A 72 -1.75 -0.09 21.40
C GLY A 72 -1.10 -1.08 22.37
N THR A 73 -0.30 -0.55 23.27
CA THR A 73 0.42 -1.31 24.29
C THR A 73 0.14 -0.78 25.68
N HIS A 74 0.27 -1.66 26.66
CA HIS A 74 0.31 -1.29 28.07
C HIS A 74 1.56 -0.46 28.38
N ALA A 75 1.61 0.13 29.59
CA ALA A 75 2.72 0.97 30.02
C ALA A 75 4.07 0.24 30.09
N ASP A 76 4.05 -1.09 30.20
CA ASP A 76 5.23 -1.96 30.18
C ASP A 76 5.65 -2.40 28.76
N GLY A 77 4.92 -1.94 27.73
CA GLY A 77 5.17 -2.26 26.33
C GLY A 77 4.51 -3.54 25.83
N THR A 78 3.75 -4.26 26.68
CA THR A 78 3.05 -5.49 26.28
C THR A 78 1.73 -5.20 25.54
N VAL A 79 1.32 -6.11 24.65
CA VAL A 79 0.04 -6.03 23.94
C VAL A 79 -1.07 -6.57 24.84
N PRO A 80 -2.23 -5.90 24.93
CA PRO A 80 -3.36 -6.41 25.71
C PRO A 80 -3.80 -7.79 25.24
N GLU A 81 -3.98 -8.74 26.16
CA GLU A 81 -4.43 -10.12 25.84
C GLU A 81 -5.78 -10.15 25.13
N SER A 82 -6.66 -9.19 25.44
CA SER A 82 -7.95 -9.02 24.75
C SER A 82 -7.82 -8.67 23.25
N CYS A 83 -6.61 -8.30 22.81
CA CYS A 83 -6.25 -8.06 21.42
C CYS A 83 -5.25 -9.09 20.86
N ALA A 84 -5.08 -10.24 21.52
CA ALA A 84 -4.39 -11.36 20.88
C ALA A 84 -5.10 -11.71 19.56
N PHE A 85 -4.34 -11.74 18.47
CA PHE A 85 -4.81 -12.05 17.13
C PHE A 85 -3.78 -12.92 16.43
N GLU A 86 -4.25 -14.02 15.85
CA GLU A 86 -3.51 -14.84 14.90
C GLU A 86 -4.38 -14.96 13.65
N ALA A 87 -3.80 -14.71 12.48
CA ALA A 87 -4.55 -14.80 11.24
C ALA A 87 -5.01 -16.24 11.00
N GLU A 88 -6.30 -16.41 10.77
CA GLU A 88 -6.91 -17.72 10.54
C GLU A 88 -7.04 -18.00 9.05
N ALA A 89 -6.32 -19.01 8.56
CA ALA A 89 -6.44 -19.47 7.19
C ALA A 89 -7.72 -20.32 7.01
N THR A 90 -8.62 -19.86 6.14
CA THR A 90 -9.76 -20.65 5.67
C THR A 90 -9.39 -21.37 4.38
N ALA A 91 -9.71 -22.66 4.29
CA ALA A 91 -9.49 -23.43 3.06
C ALA A 91 -10.36 -22.87 1.92
N LEU A 92 -9.71 -22.25 0.93
CA LEU A 92 -10.35 -21.77 -0.30
C LEU A 92 -10.12 -22.79 -1.43
N PRO A 93 -11.12 -23.04 -2.30
CA PRO A 93 -10.98 -23.99 -3.39
C PRO A 93 -9.99 -23.51 -4.47
N GLU A 94 -9.95 -22.20 -4.72
CA GLU A 94 -9.08 -21.54 -5.69
C GLU A 94 -8.90 -20.08 -5.28
N VAL A 95 -7.75 -19.50 -5.63
CA VAL A 95 -7.40 -18.11 -5.39
C VAL A 95 -6.81 -17.51 -6.67
N ASN A 96 -7.33 -16.34 -7.06
CA ASN A 96 -6.78 -15.52 -8.13
C ASN A 96 -6.27 -14.19 -7.55
N ILE A 97 -5.05 -13.82 -7.90
CA ILE A 97 -4.42 -12.60 -7.38
C ILE A 97 -5.18 -11.32 -7.75
N ASN A 98 -5.84 -11.27 -8.91
CA ASN A 98 -6.70 -10.15 -9.30
C ASN A 98 -7.95 -10.05 -8.41
N ASP A 99 -8.49 -11.17 -7.95
CA ASP A 99 -9.59 -11.17 -6.99
C ASP A 99 -9.11 -10.67 -5.63
N SER A 100 -7.93 -11.08 -5.19
CA SER A 100 -7.29 -10.57 -3.96
C SER A 100 -7.01 -9.07 -4.04
N LEU A 101 -6.55 -8.55 -5.18
CA LEU A 101 -6.40 -7.11 -5.44
C LEU A 101 -7.75 -6.39 -5.31
N ALA A 102 -8.78 -6.88 -6.02
CA ALA A 102 -10.10 -6.27 -6.00
C ALA A 102 -10.75 -6.27 -4.60
N LEU A 103 -10.54 -7.32 -3.81
CA LEU A 103 -10.98 -7.41 -2.42
C LEU A 103 -10.24 -6.39 -1.53
N THR A 104 -8.92 -6.28 -1.70
CA THR A 104 -8.09 -5.34 -0.93
C THR A 104 -8.49 -3.89 -1.21
N LEU A 105 -8.71 -3.52 -2.48
CA LEU A 105 -9.15 -2.19 -2.89
C LEU A 105 -10.53 -1.79 -2.33
N LYS A 106 -11.41 -2.78 -2.13
CA LYS A 106 -12.78 -2.60 -1.59
C LYS A 106 -12.83 -2.65 -0.06
N ALA A 107 -11.74 -3.04 0.60
CA ALA A 107 -11.73 -3.19 2.04
C ALA A 107 -11.92 -1.84 2.73
N THR A 108 -12.80 -1.82 3.74
CA THR A 108 -13.10 -0.62 4.51
C THR A 108 -12.32 -0.66 5.82
N VAL A 109 -11.03 -0.29 5.75
CA VAL A 109 -10.14 -0.26 6.92
C VAL A 109 -10.19 1.09 7.64
N PRO A 110 -9.76 1.17 8.91
CA PRO A 110 -9.53 2.45 9.59
C PRO A 110 -8.57 3.36 8.80
N ALA A 111 -8.70 4.67 8.98
CA ALA A 111 -7.90 5.66 8.25
C ALA A 111 -6.40 5.44 8.47
N GLU A 112 -6.02 5.05 9.68
CA GLU A 112 -4.64 4.78 10.09
C GLU A 112 -4.03 3.56 9.38
N SER A 113 -4.86 2.63 8.90
CA SER A 113 -4.44 1.42 8.18
C SER A 113 -4.61 1.54 6.66
N HIS A 114 -5.19 2.64 6.17
CA HIS A 114 -5.48 2.84 4.75
C HIS A 114 -4.21 2.76 3.90
N ALA A 115 -3.13 3.43 4.33
CA ALA A 115 -1.87 3.42 3.60
C ALA A 115 -1.27 2.01 3.47
N LEU A 116 -1.38 1.19 4.51
CA LEU A 116 -0.93 -0.21 4.47
C LEU A 116 -1.76 -1.02 3.46
N ALA A 117 -3.09 -0.91 3.51
CA ALA A 117 -3.96 -1.63 2.57
C ALA A 117 -3.68 -1.24 1.10
N ILE A 118 -3.45 0.05 0.83
CA ILE A 118 -3.07 0.53 -0.50
C ILE A 118 -1.70 0.00 -0.92
N ARG A 119 -0.73 -0.06 0.01
CA ARG A 119 0.58 -0.63 -0.29
C ARG A 119 0.49 -2.11 -0.67
N GLN A 120 -0.28 -2.90 0.07
CA GLN A 120 -0.51 -4.30 -0.29
C GLN A 120 -1.25 -4.43 -1.62
N ALA A 121 -2.17 -3.52 -1.95
CA ALA A 121 -2.80 -3.48 -3.26
C ALA A 121 -1.79 -3.21 -4.40
N VAL A 122 -0.78 -2.37 -4.17
CA VAL A 122 0.31 -2.14 -5.14
C VAL A 122 1.12 -3.41 -5.35
N ASP A 123 1.54 -4.09 -4.29
CA ASP A 123 2.26 -5.37 -4.39
C ASP A 123 1.43 -6.42 -5.16
N LEU A 124 0.12 -6.51 -4.90
CA LEU A 124 -0.79 -7.39 -5.62
C LEU A 124 -0.94 -7.03 -7.11
N ALA A 125 -0.91 -5.73 -7.43
CA ALA A 125 -0.97 -5.26 -8.81
C ALA A 125 0.31 -5.57 -9.59
N ALA A 126 1.47 -5.55 -8.94
CA ALA A 126 2.74 -5.96 -9.54
C ALA A 126 2.75 -7.46 -9.91
N GLU A 127 2.14 -8.32 -9.08
CA GLU A 127 1.94 -9.75 -9.36
C GLU A 127 0.84 -10.04 -10.40
N ALA A 128 0.04 -9.02 -10.75
CA ALA A 128 -1.10 -9.12 -11.65
C ALA A 128 -1.05 -8.02 -12.73
N PRO A 129 0.05 -7.96 -13.52
CA PRO A 129 0.28 -6.87 -14.46
C PRO A 129 -0.85 -6.80 -15.48
N ALA A 130 -1.35 -5.60 -15.70
CA ALA A 130 -2.39 -5.30 -16.67
C ALA A 130 -2.22 -3.85 -17.13
N ASP A 131 -2.45 -3.61 -18.43
CA ASP A 131 -2.35 -2.27 -19.00
C ASP A 131 -3.29 -1.28 -18.29
N LEU A 132 -2.78 -0.09 -18.01
CA LEU A 132 -3.61 0.99 -17.51
C LEU A 132 -4.72 1.37 -18.50
N PRO A 133 -5.99 1.46 -18.05
CA PRO A 133 -7.09 1.86 -18.92
C PRO A 133 -6.97 3.34 -19.31
N THR A 134 -7.31 3.66 -20.57
CA THR A 134 -7.31 5.05 -21.07
C THR A 134 -8.57 5.83 -20.76
N ARG A 135 -9.55 5.21 -20.12
CA ARG A 135 -10.79 5.84 -19.64
C ARG A 135 -11.06 5.41 -18.21
N VAL A 136 -11.08 6.38 -17.32
CA VAL A 136 -11.32 6.20 -15.89
C VAL A 136 -12.21 7.33 -15.38
N GLU A 137 -13.11 6.99 -14.47
CA GLU A 137 -13.89 7.99 -13.73
C GLU A 137 -13.02 8.57 -12.61
N LEU A 138 -12.64 9.85 -12.73
CA LEU A 138 -11.75 10.53 -11.78
C LEU A 138 -12.49 11.08 -10.55
N GLY A 139 -13.79 11.34 -10.66
CA GLY A 139 -14.55 11.98 -9.57
C GLY A 139 -13.90 13.32 -9.16
N THR A 140 -13.51 13.43 -7.89
CA THR A 140 -12.81 14.61 -7.34
C THR A 140 -11.29 14.58 -7.54
N ASP A 141 -10.73 13.52 -8.10
CA ASP A 141 -9.29 13.28 -8.19
C ASP A 141 -8.65 13.84 -9.48
N ALA A 142 -9.38 14.66 -10.24
CA ALA A 142 -8.90 15.24 -11.50
C ALA A 142 -7.64 16.11 -11.31
N ASP A 143 -7.55 16.86 -10.21
CA ASP A 143 -6.36 17.69 -9.92
C ASP A 143 -5.14 16.83 -9.58
N THR A 144 -5.31 15.78 -8.78
CA THR A 144 -4.26 14.78 -8.52
C THR A 144 -3.77 14.13 -9.82
N ALA A 145 -4.68 13.80 -10.74
CA ALA A 145 -4.31 13.25 -12.05
C ALA A 145 -3.51 14.25 -12.91
N ARG A 146 -3.82 15.55 -12.83
CA ARG A 146 -3.02 16.62 -13.48
C ARG A 146 -1.64 16.73 -12.86
N GLU A 147 -1.54 16.67 -11.55
CA GLU A 147 -0.26 16.70 -10.83
C GLU A 147 0.63 15.51 -11.22
N LEU A 148 0.06 14.30 -11.33
CA LEU A 148 0.77 13.13 -11.85
C LEU A 148 1.27 13.37 -13.28
N LEU A 149 0.45 13.92 -14.18
CA LEU A 149 0.86 14.22 -15.55
C LEU A 149 2.02 15.24 -15.60
N VAL A 150 1.95 16.30 -14.81
CA VAL A 150 3.03 17.30 -14.71
C VAL A 150 4.30 16.65 -14.16
N ARG A 151 4.18 15.77 -13.17
CA ARG A 151 5.32 15.06 -12.60
C ARG A 151 5.97 14.12 -13.61
N GLU A 152 5.19 13.38 -14.38
CA GLU A 152 5.70 12.52 -15.46
C GLU A 152 6.48 13.32 -16.51
N TYR A 153 5.98 14.50 -16.91
CA TYR A 153 6.72 15.36 -17.82
C TYR A 153 8.04 15.86 -17.23
N ALA A 154 8.03 16.30 -15.97
CA ALA A 154 9.23 16.79 -15.30
C ALA A 154 10.28 15.69 -15.15
N THR A 155 9.86 14.48 -14.79
CA THR A 155 10.74 13.31 -14.68
C THR A 155 11.32 12.92 -16.03
N ALA A 156 10.50 12.78 -17.08
CA ALA A 156 10.99 12.46 -18.42
C ALA A 156 11.98 13.51 -18.95
N TRP A 157 11.73 14.80 -18.69
CA TRP A 157 12.68 15.86 -19.02
C TRP A 157 14.01 15.70 -18.27
N GLY A 158 13.96 15.43 -16.96
CA GLY A 158 15.13 15.20 -16.13
C GLY A 158 15.95 13.98 -16.56
N LEU A 159 15.30 12.89 -16.95
CA LEU A 159 15.95 11.71 -17.54
C LEU A 159 16.63 12.05 -18.86
N GLY A 160 16.01 12.88 -19.70
CA GLY A 160 16.62 13.40 -20.92
C GLY A 160 17.91 14.20 -20.65
N VAL A 161 17.93 15.01 -19.58
CA VAL A 161 19.14 15.71 -19.12
C VAL A 161 20.19 14.72 -18.64
N ALA A 162 19.84 13.78 -17.76
CA ALA A 162 20.76 12.78 -17.24
C ALA A 162 21.41 11.98 -18.38
N ARG A 163 20.62 11.55 -19.36
CA ARG A 163 21.05 10.77 -20.52
C ARG A 163 22.21 11.40 -21.30
N ALA A 164 22.30 12.73 -21.34
CA ALA A 164 23.38 13.44 -22.03
C ALA A 164 24.75 13.21 -21.37
N TYR A 165 24.78 12.91 -20.07
CA TYR A 165 25.98 12.72 -19.26
C TYR A 165 26.27 11.24 -18.94
N LEU A 166 25.30 10.35 -19.17
CA LEU A 166 25.45 8.91 -18.93
C LEU A 166 26.45 8.25 -19.88
N ASP A 167 27.13 7.24 -19.34
CA ASP A 167 27.92 6.29 -20.10
C ASP A 167 27.05 5.60 -21.16
N PRO A 168 27.55 5.37 -22.39
CA PRO A 168 26.76 4.77 -23.45
C PRO A 168 26.11 3.42 -23.08
N ALA A 169 26.77 2.63 -22.23
CA ALA A 169 26.25 1.34 -21.77
C ALA A 169 25.00 1.46 -20.88
N ARG A 170 24.73 2.65 -20.33
CA ARG A 170 23.60 2.91 -19.41
C ARG A 170 22.43 3.59 -20.11
N ARG A 171 22.63 4.14 -21.32
CA ARG A 171 21.62 4.92 -22.04
C ARG A 171 20.40 4.09 -22.42
N ASP A 172 20.60 2.83 -22.82
CA ASP A 172 19.50 1.95 -23.21
C ASP A 172 18.52 1.75 -22.04
N SER A 173 19.04 1.56 -20.81
CA SER A 173 18.19 1.42 -19.62
C SER A 173 17.38 2.69 -19.29
N VAL A 174 17.89 3.88 -19.63
CA VAL A 174 17.18 5.15 -19.47
C VAL A 174 16.21 5.42 -20.62
N ASP A 175 16.52 4.94 -21.82
CA ASP A 175 15.61 4.96 -22.96
C ASP A 175 14.37 4.10 -22.68
N GLU A 176 14.53 2.94 -22.03
CA GLU A 176 13.41 2.11 -21.57
C GLU A 176 12.55 2.81 -20.51
N LEU A 177 13.16 3.54 -19.57
CA LEU A 177 12.41 4.38 -18.63
C LEU A 177 11.62 5.46 -19.38
N LEU A 178 12.26 6.19 -20.30
CA LEU A 178 11.62 7.24 -21.11
C LEU A 178 10.40 6.71 -21.87
N ASP A 179 10.52 5.54 -22.50
CA ASP A 179 9.40 4.88 -23.19
C ASP A 179 8.23 4.59 -22.21
N ALA A 180 8.53 4.14 -21.00
CA ALA A 180 7.52 3.92 -19.96
C ALA A 180 6.83 5.23 -19.52
N HIS A 181 7.56 6.33 -19.37
CA HIS A 181 6.96 7.65 -19.11
C HIS A 181 6.07 8.10 -20.26
N GLU A 182 6.50 7.95 -21.52
CA GLU A 182 5.70 8.35 -22.68
C GLU A 182 4.36 7.62 -22.73
N VAL A 183 4.34 6.32 -22.40
CA VAL A 183 3.11 5.54 -22.28
C VAL A 183 2.20 6.12 -21.19
N ARG A 184 2.71 6.33 -19.97
CA ARG A 184 1.90 6.87 -18.85
C ARG A 184 1.40 8.28 -19.13
N ILE A 185 2.23 9.15 -19.71
CA ILE A 185 1.87 10.50 -20.15
C ILE A 185 0.70 10.45 -21.13
N ARG A 186 0.79 9.60 -22.17
CA ARG A 186 -0.28 9.45 -23.16
C ARG A 186 -1.59 9.01 -22.48
N ILE A 187 -1.52 8.01 -21.61
CA ILE A 187 -2.69 7.49 -20.89
C ILE A 187 -3.31 8.57 -19.99
N LEU A 188 -2.51 9.28 -19.19
CA LEU A 188 -2.99 10.35 -18.33
C LEU A 188 -3.66 11.49 -19.12
N ARG A 189 -3.10 11.86 -20.28
CA ARG A 189 -3.74 12.84 -21.18
C ARG A 189 -5.10 12.36 -21.70
N GLU A 190 -5.21 11.09 -22.09
CA GLU A 190 -6.47 10.49 -22.53
C GLU A 190 -7.51 10.45 -21.39
N VAL A 191 -7.08 10.05 -20.20
CA VAL A 191 -7.91 10.01 -18.98
C VAL A 191 -8.39 11.42 -18.58
N LEU A 192 -7.54 12.45 -18.71
CA LEU A 192 -7.87 13.84 -18.35
C LEU A 192 -8.70 14.59 -19.40
N SER A 193 -8.71 14.14 -20.66
CA SER A 193 -9.40 14.81 -21.77
C SER A 193 -10.87 15.18 -21.49
N PRO A 194 -11.69 14.32 -20.84
CA PRO A 194 -13.06 14.66 -20.47
C PRO A 194 -13.20 15.70 -19.33
N TYR A 195 -12.13 15.97 -18.58
CA TYR A 195 -12.16 16.74 -17.33
C TYR A 195 -11.67 18.19 -17.47
N GLY A 196 -11.56 18.69 -18.71
CA GLY A 196 -11.21 20.07 -18.99
C GLY A 196 -9.75 20.26 -19.38
N GLU A 197 -9.05 21.17 -18.70
CA GLU A 197 -7.66 21.48 -19.02
C GLU A 197 -6.76 20.26 -18.78
N VAL A 198 -6.00 19.89 -19.81
CA VAL A 198 -4.98 18.85 -19.78
C VAL A 198 -3.62 19.55 -19.84
N PRO A 199 -2.80 19.46 -18.79
CA PRO A 199 -1.45 20.01 -18.80
C PRO A 199 -0.64 19.58 -20.02
N VAL A 200 0.14 20.52 -20.56
CA VAL A 200 1.11 20.25 -21.63
C VAL A 200 2.51 20.34 -21.05
N ALA A 201 3.48 19.69 -21.71
CA ALA A 201 4.85 19.76 -21.27
C ALA A 201 5.39 21.20 -21.37
N GLU A 202 6.00 21.68 -20.31
CA GLU A 202 6.77 22.93 -20.28
C GLU A 202 8.10 22.76 -21.04
N PRO A 203 8.69 23.86 -21.56
CA PRO A 203 9.99 23.84 -22.23
C PRO A 203 11.16 23.42 -21.33
N GLY A 204 11.01 23.53 -20.01
CA GLY A 204 12.02 23.16 -19.02
C GLY A 204 11.43 23.09 -17.60
N TYR A 205 12.12 22.38 -16.73
CA TYR A 205 11.68 22.11 -15.36
C TYR A 205 12.79 22.41 -14.35
N GLU A 206 12.41 22.98 -13.21
CA GLU A 206 13.29 23.07 -12.05
C GLU A 206 13.11 21.82 -11.18
N LEU A 207 14.19 21.05 -11.02
CA LEU A 207 14.18 19.84 -10.20
C LEU A 207 14.59 20.22 -8.77
N ALA A 208 13.60 20.32 -7.88
CA ALA A 208 13.81 20.81 -6.52
C ALA A 208 14.86 19.99 -5.76
N GLY A 209 15.90 20.68 -5.27
CA GLY A 209 16.97 20.04 -4.49
C GLY A 209 17.83 19.05 -5.29
N ILE A 210 17.81 19.13 -6.63
CA ILE A 210 18.66 18.33 -7.51
C ILE A 210 19.52 19.28 -8.33
N SER A 211 20.83 19.03 -8.37
CA SER A 211 21.75 19.77 -9.24
C SER A 211 21.83 19.08 -10.60
N GLU A 212 22.07 19.85 -11.65
CA GLU A 212 22.38 19.26 -12.95
C GLU A 212 23.65 18.40 -12.87
N PRO A 213 23.65 17.22 -13.51
CA PRO A 213 24.81 16.33 -13.48
C PRO A 213 25.95 16.95 -14.30
N VAL A 214 27.17 16.80 -13.81
CA VAL A 214 28.39 17.27 -14.50
C VAL A 214 29.27 16.13 -14.97
N ASP A 215 28.93 14.90 -14.60
CA ASP A 215 29.60 13.66 -14.94
C ASP A 215 28.60 12.49 -14.94
N ALA A 216 29.06 11.30 -15.31
CA ALA A 216 28.24 10.09 -15.39
C ALA A 216 27.71 9.65 -14.01
N ALA A 217 28.51 9.82 -12.94
CA ALA A 217 28.10 9.41 -11.59
C ALA A 217 26.93 10.28 -11.08
N GLY A 218 27.01 11.60 -11.26
CA GLY A 218 25.91 12.50 -10.92
C GLY A 218 24.67 12.27 -11.77
N ALA A 219 24.82 11.78 -13.01
CA ALA A 219 23.68 11.44 -13.87
C ALA A 219 22.94 10.18 -13.39
N GLU A 220 23.65 9.15 -12.94
CA GLU A 220 23.04 7.96 -12.32
C GLU A 220 22.33 8.32 -11.00
N GLU A 221 22.94 9.18 -10.18
CA GLU A 221 22.29 9.69 -8.96
C GLU A 221 21.02 10.48 -9.28
N LEU A 222 21.05 11.32 -10.33
CA LEU A 222 19.89 12.05 -10.81
C LEU A 222 18.76 11.09 -11.23
N VAL A 223 19.05 10.08 -12.05
CA VAL A 223 18.06 9.08 -12.50
C VAL A 223 17.42 8.39 -11.30
N THR A 224 18.24 7.87 -10.37
CA THR A 224 17.76 7.18 -9.18
C THR A 224 16.80 8.05 -8.36
N ARG A 225 17.20 9.30 -8.09
CA ARG A 225 16.38 10.22 -7.31
C ARG A 225 15.06 10.58 -7.99
N LEU A 226 15.09 10.79 -9.31
CA LEU A 226 13.90 11.12 -10.10
C LEU A 226 12.86 9.99 -10.05
N GLU A 227 13.31 8.75 -10.22
CA GLU A 227 12.42 7.58 -10.17
C GLU A 227 11.89 7.34 -8.74
N GLU A 228 12.74 7.49 -7.72
CA GLU A 228 12.29 7.40 -6.33
C GLU A 228 11.24 8.47 -5.97
N ASP A 229 11.44 9.71 -6.42
CA ASP A 229 10.47 10.80 -6.26
C ASP A 229 9.16 10.51 -7.00
N LEU A 230 9.25 9.91 -8.19
CA LEU A 230 8.07 9.55 -8.98
C LEU A 230 7.28 8.43 -8.30
N VAL A 231 7.93 7.36 -7.85
CA VAL A 231 7.30 6.27 -7.08
C VAL A 231 6.55 6.82 -5.87
N ARG A 232 7.19 7.70 -5.09
CA ARG A 232 6.55 8.36 -3.94
C ARG A 232 5.33 9.18 -4.35
N THR A 233 5.40 9.89 -5.47
CA THR A 233 4.32 10.74 -5.97
C THR A 233 3.11 9.91 -6.42
N TRP A 234 3.34 8.82 -7.16
CA TRP A 234 2.27 7.88 -7.56
C TRP A 234 1.64 7.18 -6.36
N LEU A 235 2.45 6.71 -5.41
CA LEU A 235 1.95 6.09 -4.20
C LEU A 235 1.09 7.06 -3.37
N ALA A 236 1.54 8.32 -3.23
CA ALA A 236 0.76 9.33 -2.53
C ALA A 236 -0.61 9.54 -3.19
N ALA A 237 -0.66 9.60 -4.53
CA ALA A 237 -1.92 9.68 -5.28
C ALA A 237 -2.82 8.45 -5.06
N ALA A 238 -2.25 7.24 -5.02
CA ALA A 238 -2.99 6.01 -4.74
C ALA A 238 -3.56 5.99 -3.31
N VAL A 239 -2.80 6.50 -2.33
CA VAL A 239 -3.23 6.58 -0.92
C VAL A 239 -4.30 7.66 -0.72
N SER A 240 -4.22 8.78 -1.44
CA SER A 240 -5.23 9.84 -1.35
C SER A 240 -6.48 9.57 -2.17
N ALA A 241 -6.41 8.66 -3.16
CA ALA A 241 -7.49 8.39 -4.09
C ALA A 241 -8.79 7.97 -3.39
N THR A 242 -9.89 8.59 -3.83
CA THR A 242 -11.23 8.17 -3.43
C THR A 242 -11.52 6.74 -3.89
N ALA A 243 -12.40 6.02 -3.20
CA ALA A 243 -12.72 4.64 -3.57
C ALA A 243 -13.36 4.59 -4.97
N GLY A 244 -12.87 3.69 -5.83
CA GLY A 244 -13.42 3.51 -7.18
C GLY A 244 -12.35 3.26 -8.24
N PRO A 245 -12.71 3.44 -9.53
CA PRO A 245 -11.83 3.17 -10.67
C PRO A 245 -10.50 3.95 -10.64
N TRP A 246 -10.51 5.19 -10.15
CA TRP A 246 -9.28 5.99 -10.02
C TRP A 246 -8.27 5.40 -9.04
N ARG A 247 -8.71 4.87 -7.90
CA ARG A 247 -7.81 4.21 -6.95
C ARG A 247 -7.14 2.99 -7.56
N GLU A 248 -7.90 2.16 -8.26
CA GLU A 248 -7.31 1.01 -8.96
C GLU A 248 -6.30 1.46 -10.01
N PHE A 249 -6.63 2.50 -10.80
CA PHE A 249 -5.71 3.09 -11.76
C PHE A 249 -4.41 3.57 -11.10
N ALA A 250 -4.50 4.33 -10.01
CA ALA A 250 -3.33 4.86 -9.30
C ALA A 250 -2.49 3.74 -8.65
N VAL A 251 -3.14 2.70 -8.11
CA VAL A 251 -2.46 1.52 -7.56
C VAL A 251 -1.69 0.76 -8.65
N ARG A 252 -2.33 0.48 -9.78
CA ARG A 252 -1.67 -0.17 -10.92
C ARG A 252 -0.55 0.68 -11.50
N GLY A 253 -0.76 1.99 -11.61
CA GLY A 253 0.26 2.92 -12.10
C GLY A 253 1.47 3.00 -11.15
N THR A 254 1.24 2.94 -9.84
CA THR A 254 2.32 2.84 -8.86
C THR A 254 3.14 1.55 -9.06
N ALA A 255 2.47 0.41 -9.26
CA ALA A 255 3.13 -0.87 -9.52
C ALA A 255 3.96 -0.85 -10.82
N GLU A 256 3.43 -0.25 -11.90
CA GLU A 256 4.17 -0.08 -13.16
C GLU A 256 5.42 0.78 -12.98
N VAL A 257 5.33 1.91 -12.26
CA VAL A 257 6.47 2.79 -11.99
C VAL A 257 7.53 2.07 -11.15
N GLU A 258 7.13 1.37 -10.08
CA GLU A 258 8.06 0.59 -9.26
C GLU A 258 8.77 -0.51 -10.06
N THR A 259 8.03 -1.20 -10.93
CA THR A 259 8.58 -2.23 -11.80
C THR A 259 9.61 -1.66 -12.79
N ALA A 260 9.30 -0.53 -13.42
CA ALA A 260 10.20 0.15 -14.35
C ALA A 260 11.49 0.63 -13.64
N ALA A 261 11.36 1.25 -12.46
CA ALA A 261 12.50 1.69 -11.67
C ALA A 261 13.39 0.51 -11.21
N GLN A 262 12.79 -0.60 -10.78
CA GLN A 262 13.53 -1.80 -10.39
C GLN A 262 14.28 -2.44 -11.57
N ALA A 263 13.67 -2.46 -12.77
CA ALA A 263 14.32 -2.96 -13.98
C ALA A 263 15.58 -2.14 -14.33
N HIS A 264 15.53 -0.82 -14.15
CA HIS A 264 16.69 0.06 -14.37
C HIS A 264 17.84 -0.18 -13.38
N VAL A 265 17.53 -0.46 -12.11
CA VAL A 265 18.56 -0.78 -11.09
C VAL A 265 19.18 -2.17 -11.32
N GLY A 266 18.42 -3.11 -11.88
CA GLY A 266 18.84 -4.49 -12.11
C GLY A 266 19.57 -4.75 -13.44
N GLY A 267 19.41 -3.88 -14.44
CA GLY A 267 20.12 -3.93 -15.73
C GLY A 267 21.46 -3.21 -15.69
#